data_AF-A0A2N1F748-F1
#
_entry.id   AF-A0A2N1F748-F1
#
_cell.length_a   1.000
_cell.length_b   1.000
_cell.length_c   1.000
_cell.angle_alpha   90.00
_cell.angle_beta   90.00
_cell.angle_gamma   90.00
#
_symmetry.space_group_name_H-M   'P 1'
#
loop_
_entity.id
_entity.type
_entity.pdbx_description
1 polymer ?
#
loop_
_entity_poly.entity_id
_entity_poly.type
_entity_poly.pdbx_seq_one_letter_code
_entity_poly.pdbx_strand_id
1 'polypeptide(L)'
;MKTIIDFENNKKQFTRDIVYDGIVDTEEYYSNSPKILWILKEVNCPGDSNWDMRDALANNIKNKNGKGIKSGWANTFNPIVYATYGILNNISWENMESVYSDQSIIDVLRKVAYINVKKEPGGSSSNPSEIKSYYNKNKAASHEQIKLINPDIIIFGNTLNFFDEDFFDLFEKLEKKENDSSLEVYEGEKHILLNTYHPNNRTIEQ
;
A
#
# COMPACT_ATOMS: atom_id res chain seq x y z
N MET A 1 -4.72 5.51 17.06
CA MET A 1 -5.51 4.89 18.15
C MET A 1 -7.00 4.87 17.82
N LYS A 2 -7.63 6.01 17.50
CA LYS A 2 -9.07 6.10 17.14
C LYS A 2 -9.50 5.22 15.95
N THR A 3 -8.77 5.24 14.85
CA THR A 3 -9.10 4.43 13.65
C THR A 3 -8.98 2.93 13.89
N ILE A 4 -7.95 2.51 14.63
CA ILE A 4 -7.80 1.11 15.05
C ILE A 4 -8.99 0.72 15.93
N ILE A 5 -9.38 1.58 16.86
CA ILE A 5 -10.56 1.38 17.69
C ILE A 5 -11.82 1.28 16.84
N ASP A 6 -11.97 2.02 15.75
CA ASP A 6 -13.15 1.92 14.87
C ASP A 6 -13.18 0.60 14.06
N PHE A 7 -12.03 0.13 13.56
CA PHE A 7 -11.93 -1.22 13.00
C PHE A 7 -12.21 -2.29 14.09
N GLU A 8 -11.67 -2.12 15.29
CA GLU A 8 -11.88 -3.05 16.41
C GLU A 8 -13.31 -2.99 17.00
N ASN A 9 -14.02 -1.87 16.89
CA ASN A 9 -15.42 -1.78 17.28
C ASN A 9 -16.29 -2.63 16.34
N ASN A 10 -15.86 -2.81 15.09
CA ASN A 10 -16.43 -3.76 14.14
C ASN A 10 -15.88 -5.19 14.31
N LYS A 11 -15.01 -5.48 15.28
CA LYS A 11 -14.31 -6.78 15.46
C LYS A 11 -15.23 -7.98 15.63
N LYS A 12 -16.47 -7.79 16.08
CA LYS A 12 -17.51 -8.84 16.09
C LYS A 12 -17.81 -9.40 14.68
N GLN A 13 -17.40 -8.70 13.62
CA GLN A 13 -17.57 -9.10 12.24
C GLN A 13 -16.32 -9.75 11.65
N PHE A 14 -15.16 -9.63 12.31
CA PHE A 14 -13.95 -10.30 11.85
C PHE A 14 -13.96 -11.74 12.34
N THR A 15 -13.60 -12.61 11.42
CA THR A 15 -13.49 -14.05 11.62
C THR A 15 -12.08 -14.48 11.98
N ARG A 16 -11.10 -13.60 11.74
CA ARG A 16 -9.66 -13.81 11.98
C ARG A 16 -9.02 -12.60 12.65
N ASP A 17 -7.80 -12.81 13.14
CA ASP A 17 -6.97 -11.73 13.69
C ASP A 17 -6.67 -10.65 12.64
N ILE A 18 -6.57 -9.41 13.11
CA ILE A 18 -6.26 -8.23 12.30
C ILE A 18 -4.75 -8.14 12.10
N VAL A 19 -4.33 -7.84 10.88
CA VAL A 19 -2.96 -7.38 10.60
C VAL A 19 -2.94 -5.85 10.59
N TYR A 20 -2.16 -5.25 11.50
CA TYR A 20 -2.06 -3.80 11.59
C TYR A 20 -1.26 -3.22 10.42
N ASP A 21 -1.64 -2.04 9.96
CA ASP A 21 -1.00 -1.33 8.85
C ASP A 21 -1.09 0.20 9.03
N GLY A 22 -0.48 0.97 8.13
CA GLY A 22 -0.44 2.44 8.19
C GLY A 22 0.93 3.01 7.82
N ILE A 23 1.27 4.15 8.43
CA ILE A 23 2.60 4.76 8.30
C ILE A 23 3.65 3.79 8.86
N VAL A 24 4.66 3.43 8.05
CA VAL A 24 5.67 2.41 8.42
C VAL A 24 6.58 2.93 9.53
N ASP A 25 7.14 4.12 9.35
CA ASP A 25 7.93 4.83 10.36
C ASP A 25 7.50 6.30 10.34
N THR A 26 7.01 6.81 11.47
CA THR A 26 6.41 8.15 11.53
C THR A 26 7.44 9.25 11.32
N GLU A 27 8.65 9.11 11.85
CA GLU A 27 9.69 10.14 11.73
C GLU A 27 10.20 10.21 10.29
N GLU A 28 10.47 9.05 9.69
CA GLU A 28 10.84 8.96 8.28
C GLU A 28 9.71 9.48 7.38
N TYR A 29 8.46 9.05 7.57
CA TYR A 29 7.36 9.48 6.72
C TYR A 29 7.15 11.00 6.68
N TYR A 30 7.15 11.65 7.84
CA TYR A 30 6.92 13.11 7.91
C TYR A 30 8.14 13.96 7.56
N SER A 31 9.35 13.38 7.57
CA SER A 31 10.58 14.06 7.12
C SER A 31 10.82 13.96 5.62
N ASN A 32 10.06 13.14 4.90
CA ASN A 32 10.20 12.96 3.45
C ASN A 32 9.05 13.66 2.68
N SER A 33 9.37 14.07 1.45
CA SER A 33 8.42 14.64 0.50
C SER A 33 8.76 14.14 -0.91
N PRO A 34 7.77 13.71 -1.72
CA PRO A 34 6.35 13.61 -1.38
C PRO A 34 6.04 12.48 -0.40
N LYS A 35 4.92 12.58 0.33
CA LYS A 35 4.39 11.52 1.19
C LYS A 35 3.61 10.52 0.35
N ILE A 36 4.04 9.25 0.36
CA ILE A 36 3.48 8.19 -0.50
C ILE A 36 2.67 7.19 0.33
N LEU A 37 1.45 6.89 -0.09
CA LEU A 37 0.61 5.82 0.43
C LEU A 37 0.42 4.72 -0.62
N TRP A 38 0.76 3.48 -0.27
CA TRP A 38 0.40 2.29 -1.02
C TRP A 38 -0.87 1.65 -0.48
N ILE A 39 -1.82 1.31 -1.37
CA ILE A 39 -3.07 0.61 -1.01
C ILE A 39 -3.13 -0.73 -1.74
N LEU A 40 -3.00 -1.83 -1.00
CA LEU A 40 -3.10 -3.20 -1.50
C LEU A 40 -4.37 -3.91 -0.98
N LYS A 41 -4.59 -5.16 -1.41
CA LYS A 41 -5.85 -5.89 -1.17
C LYS A 41 -5.95 -6.42 0.26
N GLU A 42 -5.05 -7.33 0.60
CA GLU A 42 -4.96 -8.05 1.88
C GLU A 42 -3.56 -8.68 1.98
N VAL A 43 -3.17 -9.10 3.20
CA VAL A 43 -1.90 -9.78 3.39
C VAL A 43 -2.03 -11.27 3.07
N ASN A 44 -1.12 -11.83 2.28
CA ASN A 44 -1.02 -13.27 2.08
C ASN A 44 -0.41 -13.93 3.33
N CYS A 45 -1.26 -14.39 4.24
CA CYS A 45 -0.87 -15.10 5.44
C CYS A 45 -1.89 -16.23 5.70
N PRO A 46 -1.55 -17.49 5.40
CA PRO A 46 -2.50 -18.61 5.52
C PRO A 46 -2.84 -19.03 6.97
N GLY A 47 -2.54 -18.21 7.98
CA GLY A 47 -2.83 -18.51 9.39
C GLY A 47 -3.21 -17.27 10.21
N ASP A 48 -3.78 -17.51 11.38
CA ASP A 48 -4.06 -16.44 12.34
C ASP A 48 -2.75 -15.86 12.86
N SER A 49 -2.62 -14.55 12.75
CA SER A 49 -1.45 -13.88 13.25
C SER A 49 -1.80 -12.44 13.59
N ASN A 50 -1.71 -12.13 14.88
CA ASN A 50 -1.71 -10.77 15.40
C ASN A 50 -0.30 -10.20 15.22
N TRP A 51 -0.06 -9.49 14.12
CA TRP A 51 1.22 -8.83 13.84
C TRP A 51 1.02 -7.53 13.08
N ASP A 52 2.11 -6.79 12.96
CA ASP A 52 2.13 -5.45 12.41
C ASP A 52 2.92 -5.42 11.09
N MET A 53 2.22 -5.08 10.01
CA MET A 53 2.83 -4.89 8.70
C MET A 53 3.90 -3.80 8.74
N ARG A 54 3.73 -2.77 9.56
CA ARG A 54 4.70 -1.66 9.68
C ARG A 54 6.03 -2.15 10.21
N ASP A 55 6.02 -2.92 11.30
CA ASP A 55 7.23 -3.54 11.83
C ASP A 55 7.86 -4.53 10.84
N ALA A 56 7.02 -5.27 10.12
CA ALA A 56 7.50 -6.19 9.09
C ALA A 56 8.27 -5.45 7.98
N LEU A 57 7.72 -4.33 7.49
CA LEU A 57 8.33 -3.51 6.44
C LEU A 57 9.57 -2.74 6.95
N ALA A 58 9.53 -2.22 8.17
CA ALA A 58 10.64 -1.44 8.74
C ALA A 58 11.84 -2.32 9.10
N ASN A 59 11.60 -3.46 9.77
CA ASN A 59 12.65 -4.19 10.49
C ASN A 59 12.89 -5.60 9.96
N ASN A 60 11.90 -6.18 9.26
CA ASN A 60 11.90 -7.61 8.96
C ASN A 60 11.75 -7.96 7.48
N ILE A 61 11.81 -7.01 6.54
CA ILE A 61 11.59 -7.32 5.12
C ILE A 61 12.86 -7.78 4.39
N LYS A 62 14.03 -7.34 4.86
CA LYS A 62 15.34 -7.66 4.27
C LYS A 62 15.72 -9.12 4.53
N ASN A 63 16.42 -9.73 3.57
CA ASN A 63 16.96 -11.08 3.73
C ASN A 63 18.11 -11.09 4.75
N LYS A 64 18.16 -12.11 5.62
CA LYS A 64 19.20 -12.25 6.66
C LYS A 64 20.61 -12.44 6.07
N ASN A 65 20.71 -12.94 4.84
CA ASN A 65 21.98 -13.10 4.13
C ASN A 65 22.49 -11.79 3.47
N GLY A 66 21.81 -10.66 3.71
CA GLY A 66 22.19 -9.37 3.14
C GLY A 66 21.88 -9.21 1.65
N LYS A 67 21.03 -10.07 1.06
CA LYS A 67 20.67 -9.99 -0.37
C LYS A 67 19.17 -9.81 -0.61
N GLY A 68 18.77 -8.59 -0.96
CA GLY A 68 17.39 -8.26 -1.36
C GLY A 68 16.34 -8.47 -0.27
N ILE A 69 15.08 -8.64 -0.72
CA ILE A 69 13.90 -8.87 0.11
C ILE A 69 13.71 -10.37 0.40
N LYS A 70 13.12 -10.71 1.56
CA LYS A 70 12.79 -12.09 1.93
C LYS A 70 11.97 -12.82 0.84
N SER A 71 12.28 -14.11 0.69
CA SER A 71 11.51 -15.00 -0.19
C SER A 71 10.03 -15.03 0.21
N GLY A 72 9.14 -15.02 -0.79
CA GLY A 72 7.69 -14.89 -0.61
C GLY A 72 7.17 -13.43 -0.65
N TRP A 73 8.03 -12.45 -0.35
CA TRP A 73 7.66 -11.03 -0.32
C TRP A 73 8.25 -10.25 -1.49
N ALA A 74 9.42 -10.69 -1.98
CA ALA A 74 10.18 -10.01 -3.03
C ALA A 74 9.35 -9.71 -4.29
N ASN A 75 8.40 -10.58 -4.64
CA ASN A 75 7.59 -10.37 -5.84
C ASN A 75 6.68 -9.15 -5.77
N THR A 76 6.15 -8.85 -4.59
CA THR A 76 5.29 -7.69 -4.34
C THR A 76 6.13 -6.47 -3.99
N PHE A 77 7.15 -6.65 -3.15
CA PHE A 77 7.85 -5.51 -2.57
C PHE A 77 9.05 -5.01 -3.38
N ASN A 78 9.65 -5.80 -4.28
CA ASN A 78 10.67 -5.26 -5.17
C ASN A 78 10.10 -4.14 -6.06
N PRO A 79 8.95 -4.33 -6.74
CA PRO A 79 8.33 -3.24 -7.51
C PRO A 79 7.97 -2.02 -6.65
N ILE A 80 7.42 -2.24 -5.45
CA ILE A 80 7.10 -1.14 -4.51
C ILE A 80 8.37 -0.37 -4.13
N VAL A 81 9.46 -1.08 -3.77
CA VAL A 81 10.74 -0.47 -3.41
C VAL A 81 11.28 0.36 -4.55
N TYR A 82 11.37 -0.19 -5.76
CA TYR A 82 11.95 0.53 -6.90
C TYR A 82 11.09 1.73 -7.32
N ALA A 83 9.77 1.58 -7.40
CA ALA A 83 8.88 2.70 -7.73
C ALA A 83 8.98 3.81 -6.69
N THR A 84 8.94 3.46 -5.40
CA THR A 84 9.06 4.43 -4.31
C THR A 84 10.43 5.12 -4.32
N TYR A 85 11.51 4.34 -4.48
CA TYR A 85 12.87 4.88 -4.51
C TYR A 85 13.08 5.83 -5.68
N GLY A 86 12.57 5.48 -6.86
CA GLY A 86 12.60 6.34 -8.04
C GLY A 86 11.86 7.65 -7.83
N ILE A 87 10.64 7.59 -7.26
CA ILE A 87 9.83 8.79 -6.96
C ILE A 87 10.54 9.69 -5.94
N LEU A 88 10.99 9.14 -4.81
CA LEU A 88 11.56 9.95 -3.72
C LEU A 88 12.93 10.54 -4.03
N ASN A 89 13.71 9.90 -4.92
CA ASN A 89 15.05 10.36 -5.29
C ASN A 89 15.10 11.00 -6.69
N ASN A 90 13.97 11.06 -7.40
CA ASN A 90 13.89 11.51 -8.79
C ASN A 90 14.87 10.75 -9.71
N ILE A 91 14.86 9.41 -9.62
CA ILE A 91 15.73 8.49 -10.36
C ILE A 91 14.89 7.66 -11.32
N SER A 92 15.27 7.65 -12.59
CA SER A 92 14.68 6.79 -13.62
C SER A 92 15.19 5.35 -13.52
N TRP A 93 14.40 4.41 -14.03
CA TRP A 93 14.65 2.96 -13.89
C TRP A 93 16.04 2.53 -14.39
N GLU A 94 16.48 3.07 -15.52
CA GLU A 94 17.77 2.74 -16.15
C GLU A 94 18.98 3.16 -15.31
N ASN A 95 18.79 4.08 -14.37
CA ASN A 95 19.84 4.58 -13.47
C ASN A 95 19.75 3.99 -12.07
N MET A 96 18.82 3.06 -11.82
CA MET A 96 18.56 2.52 -10.50
C MET A 96 19.49 1.34 -10.18
N GLU A 97 20.16 1.42 -9.04
CA GLU A 97 20.95 0.31 -8.53
C GLU A 97 20.06 -0.88 -8.12
N SER A 98 20.63 -2.09 -8.14
CA SER A 98 19.89 -3.28 -7.77
C SER A 98 19.77 -3.40 -6.24
N VAL A 99 18.59 -3.80 -5.73
CA VAL A 99 18.43 -4.15 -4.29
C VAL A 99 19.31 -5.33 -3.84
N TYR A 100 19.91 -6.06 -4.78
CA TYR A 100 20.87 -7.13 -4.51
C TYR A 100 22.31 -6.62 -4.38
N SER A 101 22.64 -5.47 -4.96
CA SER A 101 23.94 -4.79 -4.80
C SER A 101 23.92 -3.82 -3.63
N ASP A 102 22.81 -3.10 -3.44
CA ASP A 102 22.61 -2.19 -2.32
C ASP A 102 21.25 -2.40 -1.65
N GLN A 103 21.26 -2.93 -0.43
CA GLN A 103 20.04 -3.12 0.35
C GLN A 103 19.52 -1.83 0.99
N SER A 104 20.28 -0.73 0.99
CA SER A 104 19.83 0.56 1.54
C SER A 104 18.62 1.10 0.79
N ILE A 105 18.49 0.77 -0.50
CA ILE A 105 17.33 1.08 -1.34
C ILE A 105 16.02 0.57 -0.71
N ILE A 106 16.06 -0.58 -0.03
CA ILE A 106 14.89 -1.19 0.62
C ILE A 106 14.42 -0.34 1.82
N ASP A 107 15.29 0.47 2.44
CA ASP A 107 14.92 1.34 3.57
C ASP A 107 13.94 2.45 3.17
N VAL A 108 13.74 2.67 1.86
CA VAL A 108 12.68 3.53 1.34
C VAL A 108 11.30 3.14 1.87
N LEU A 109 11.09 1.86 2.22
CA LEU A 109 9.82 1.39 2.80
C LEU A 109 9.51 2.03 4.15
N ARG A 110 10.51 2.52 4.90
CA ARG A 110 10.26 3.28 6.14
C ARG A 110 9.60 4.63 5.86
N LYS A 111 9.80 5.17 4.66
CA LYS A 111 9.34 6.50 4.25
C LYS A 111 7.93 6.52 3.68
N VAL A 112 7.23 5.38 3.66
CA VAL A 112 5.87 5.28 3.09
C VAL A 112 4.83 4.92 4.15
N ALA A 113 3.58 5.16 3.80
CA ALA A 113 2.46 4.47 4.41
C ALA A 113 2.05 3.29 3.51
N TYR A 114 1.64 2.20 4.14
CA TYR A 114 1.15 1.01 3.46
C TYR A 114 -0.10 0.54 4.19
N ILE A 115 -1.21 0.39 3.45
CA ILE A 115 -2.45 -0.15 3.99
C ILE A 115 -3.04 -1.21 3.06
N ASN A 116 -3.81 -2.12 3.63
CA ASN A 116 -4.69 -3.01 2.89
C ASN A 116 -6.15 -2.57 2.99
N VAL A 117 -6.93 -2.84 1.95
CA VAL A 117 -8.39 -2.64 1.96
C VAL A 117 -9.04 -3.57 3.01
N LYS A 118 -8.62 -4.84 3.04
CA LYS A 118 -9.04 -5.82 4.03
C LYS A 118 -7.90 -6.09 5.02
N LYS A 119 -8.20 -5.98 6.33
CA LYS A 119 -7.21 -6.13 7.40
C LYS A 119 -7.06 -7.56 7.91
N GLU A 120 -8.02 -8.43 7.61
CA GLU A 120 -7.90 -9.86 7.88
C GLU A 120 -6.98 -10.51 6.84
N PRO A 121 -6.18 -11.52 7.22
CA PRO A 121 -5.29 -12.17 6.29
C PRO A 121 -6.05 -12.99 5.23
N GLY A 122 -5.46 -13.03 4.03
CA GLY A 122 -5.91 -13.79 2.87
C GLY A 122 -4.96 -14.93 2.51
N GLY A 123 -5.27 -15.59 1.39
CA GLY A 123 -4.43 -16.62 0.80
C GLY A 123 -3.59 -16.10 -0.38
N SER A 124 -3.08 -17.03 -1.20
CA SER A 124 -2.36 -16.70 -2.44
C SER A 124 -3.26 -16.11 -3.53
N SER A 125 -4.58 -16.23 -3.39
CA SER A 125 -5.59 -15.56 -4.20
C SER A 125 -6.54 -14.76 -3.30
N SER A 126 -7.06 -13.68 -3.85
CA SER A 126 -8.00 -12.79 -3.18
C SER A 126 -9.39 -12.92 -3.75
N ASN A 127 -10.43 -12.88 -2.92
CA ASN A 127 -11.82 -12.81 -3.37
C ASN A 127 -12.27 -11.35 -3.51
N PRO A 128 -12.49 -10.82 -4.74
CA PRO A 128 -12.86 -9.41 -4.94
C PRO A 128 -14.18 -9.03 -4.22
N SER A 129 -15.15 -9.94 -4.16
CA SER A 129 -16.43 -9.68 -3.49
C SER A 129 -16.27 -9.54 -1.97
N GLU A 130 -15.35 -10.31 -1.38
CA GLU A 130 -15.03 -10.24 0.04
C GLU A 130 -14.32 -8.92 0.38
N ILE A 131 -13.35 -8.52 -0.46
CA ILE A 131 -12.65 -7.24 -0.31
C ILE A 131 -13.64 -6.07 -0.41
N LYS A 132 -14.53 -6.08 -1.41
CA LYS A 132 -15.55 -5.03 -1.56
C LYS A 132 -16.51 -5.01 -0.36
N SER A 133 -16.94 -6.17 0.12
CA SER A 133 -17.79 -6.27 1.31
C SER A 133 -17.10 -5.70 2.55
N TYR A 134 -15.80 -6.00 2.73
CA TYR A 134 -15.01 -5.47 3.83
C TYR A 134 -14.89 -3.95 3.75
N TYR A 135 -14.58 -3.40 2.56
CA TYR A 135 -14.55 -1.95 2.34
C TYR A 135 -15.89 -1.31 2.69
N ASN A 136 -16.99 -1.82 2.17
CA ASN A 136 -18.33 -1.25 2.40
C ASN A 136 -18.68 -1.20 3.90
N LYS A 137 -18.32 -2.25 4.66
CA LYS A 137 -18.56 -2.32 6.12
C LYS A 137 -17.68 -1.38 6.93
N ASN A 138 -16.47 -1.08 6.45
CA ASN A 138 -15.46 -0.30 7.18
C ASN A 138 -15.11 1.02 6.50
N LYS A 139 -15.96 1.49 5.58
CA LYS A 139 -15.68 2.63 4.71
C LYS A 139 -15.24 3.87 5.47
N ALA A 140 -16.00 4.24 6.50
CA ALA A 140 -15.71 5.41 7.33
C ALA A 140 -14.33 5.31 8.02
N ALA A 141 -13.99 4.12 8.53
CA ALA A 141 -12.67 3.87 9.14
C ALA A 141 -11.54 3.93 8.12
N SER A 142 -11.75 3.37 6.90
CA SER A 142 -10.79 3.47 5.79
C SER A 142 -10.56 4.92 5.36
N HIS A 143 -11.63 5.71 5.25
CA HIS A 143 -11.55 7.14 4.91
C HIS A 143 -10.85 7.94 6.00
N GLU A 144 -11.15 7.70 7.28
CA GLU A 144 -10.44 8.32 8.41
C GLU A 144 -8.97 7.93 8.42
N GLN A 145 -8.62 6.66 8.12
CA GLN A 145 -7.24 6.21 8.02
C GLN A 145 -6.48 7.01 6.96
N ILE A 146 -7.04 7.14 5.75
CA ILE A 146 -6.41 7.85 4.63
C ILE A 146 -6.26 9.35 4.94
N LYS A 147 -7.27 9.97 5.56
CA LYS A 147 -7.20 11.37 6.02
C LYS A 147 -6.09 11.60 7.05
N LEU A 148 -5.92 10.69 8.01
CA LEU A 148 -4.88 10.79 9.04
C LEU A 148 -3.49 10.57 8.48
N ILE A 149 -3.35 9.69 7.49
CA ILE A 149 -2.09 9.48 6.77
C ILE A 149 -1.71 10.75 6.00
N ASN A 150 -2.70 11.44 5.41
CA ASN A 150 -2.53 12.67 4.63
C ASN A 150 -1.42 12.56 3.55
N PRO A 151 -1.54 11.61 2.61
CA PRO A 151 -0.54 11.39 1.57
C PRO A 151 -0.62 12.44 0.45
N ASP A 152 0.51 12.77 -0.14
CA ASP A 152 0.59 13.59 -1.36
C ASP A 152 0.37 12.72 -2.61
N ILE A 153 0.81 11.45 -2.59
CA ILE A 153 0.63 10.46 -3.66
C ILE A 153 0.00 9.19 -3.09
N ILE A 154 -1.05 8.69 -3.74
CA ILE A 154 -1.71 7.42 -3.42
C ILE A 154 -1.54 6.45 -4.58
N ILE A 155 -0.95 5.28 -4.34
CA ILE A 155 -0.69 4.26 -5.33
C ILE A 155 -1.54 3.01 -5.04
N PHE A 156 -2.46 2.72 -5.94
CA PHE A 156 -3.35 1.55 -5.85
C PHE A 156 -2.71 0.38 -6.59
N GLY A 157 -2.48 -0.72 -5.87
CA GLY A 157 -2.04 -1.99 -6.44
C GLY A 157 -3.21 -2.81 -6.98
N ASN A 158 -3.88 -2.32 -8.02
CA ASN A 158 -5.15 -2.82 -8.56
C ASN A 158 -6.25 -2.90 -7.50
N THR A 159 -6.50 -1.78 -6.82
CA THR A 159 -7.44 -1.67 -5.71
C THR A 159 -8.40 -0.50 -5.80
N LEU A 160 -8.20 0.46 -6.72
CA LEU A 160 -9.04 1.66 -6.84
C LEU A 160 -10.52 1.29 -7.09
N ASN A 161 -10.76 0.21 -7.84
CA ASN A 161 -12.09 -0.32 -8.13
C ASN A 161 -12.89 -0.81 -6.89
N PHE A 162 -12.24 -1.00 -5.74
CA PHE A 162 -12.94 -1.32 -4.49
C PHE A 162 -13.51 -0.10 -3.80
N PHE A 163 -13.06 1.11 -4.14
CA PHE A 163 -13.55 2.36 -3.56
C PHE A 163 -14.80 2.84 -4.33
N ASP A 164 -15.72 3.49 -3.61
CA ASP A 164 -16.95 4.07 -4.19
C ASP A 164 -16.73 5.55 -4.49
N GLU A 165 -17.71 6.20 -5.14
CA GLU A 165 -17.66 7.63 -5.48
C GLU A 165 -17.33 8.53 -4.28
N ASP A 166 -17.86 8.21 -3.11
CA ASP A 166 -17.62 8.97 -1.86
C ASP A 166 -16.16 8.94 -1.36
N PHE A 167 -15.33 8.04 -1.88
CA PHE A 167 -13.89 8.09 -1.67
C PHE A 167 -13.24 9.26 -2.42
N PHE A 168 -13.75 9.60 -3.60
CA PHE A 168 -13.22 10.72 -4.38
C PHE A 168 -13.58 12.06 -3.74
N ASP A 169 -14.68 12.13 -2.98
CA ASP A 169 -15.06 13.30 -2.16
C ASP A 169 -14.05 13.62 -1.05
N LEU A 170 -13.12 12.70 -0.74
CA LEU A 170 -12.02 12.98 0.18
C LEU A 170 -10.99 13.94 -0.41
N PHE A 171 -10.96 14.05 -1.73
CA PHE A 171 -10.03 14.88 -2.46
C PHE A 171 -10.78 16.07 -3.05
N GLU A 172 -10.05 17.16 -3.25
CA GLU A 172 -10.53 18.25 -4.10
C GLU A 172 -10.70 17.74 -5.54
N LYS A 173 -11.18 18.60 -6.46
CA LYS A 173 -11.45 18.22 -7.84
C LYS A 173 -10.23 17.49 -8.46
N LEU A 174 -10.42 16.20 -8.78
CA LEU A 174 -9.45 15.37 -9.48
C LEU A 174 -9.72 15.40 -10.98
N GLU A 175 -8.67 15.50 -11.77
CA GLU A 175 -8.72 15.41 -13.23
C GLU A 175 -8.00 14.15 -13.69
N LYS A 176 -8.66 13.33 -14.52
CA LYS A 176 -8.00 12.18 -15.16
C LYS A 176 -7.03 12.72 -16.23
N LYS A 177 -5.72 12.60 -15.99
CA LYS A 177 -4.67 13.12 -16.88
C LYS A 177 -4.17 12.09 -17.87
N GLU A 178 -4.04 10.84 -17.43
CA GLU A 178 -3.48 9.77 -18.23
C GLU A 178 -4.28 8.48 -18.04
N ASN A 179 -4.40 7.73 -19.13
CA ASN A 179 -5.02 6.42 -19.18
C ASN A 179 -4.22 5.55 -20.16
N ASP A 180 -3.08 5.05 -19.70
CA ASP A 180 -2.42 3.93 -20.37
C ASP A 180 -2.99 2.61 -19.82
N SER A 181 -2.93 1.56 -20.64
CA SER A 181 -3.20 0.17 -20.28
C SER A 181 -2.52 -0.30 -18.98
N SER A 182 -1.48 0.40 -18.53
CA SER A 182 -0.67 0.06 -17.36
C SER A 182 -0.81 1.01 -16.16
N LEU A 183 -1.32 2.23 -16.39
CA LEU A 183 -1.39 3.28 -15.39
C LEU A 183 -2.54 4.25 -15.70
N GLU A 184 -3.42 4.45 -14.72
CA GLU A 184 -4.33 5.59 -14.72
C GLU A 184 -3.86 6.64 -13.72
N VAL A 185 -3.87 7.90 -14.14
CA VAL A 185 -3.45 9.03 -13.31
C VAL A 185 -4.63 9.98 -13.10
N TYR A 186 -4.95 10.24 -11.84
CA TYR A 186 -5.88 11.28 -11.43
C TYR A 186 -5.12 12.32 -10.60
N GLU A 187 -5.14 13.56 -11.04
CA GLU A 187 -4.36 14.65 -10.43
C GLU A 187 -5.30 15.74 -9.92
N GLY A 188 -5.11 16.14 -8.67
CA GLY A 188 -5.73 17.31 -8.06
C GLY A 188 -4.67 18.28 -7.54
N GLU A 189 -5.09 19.37 -6.91
CA GLU A 189 -4.16 20.41 -6.43
C GLU A 189 -3.15 19.91 -5.38
N LYS A 190 -3.57 18.95 -4.55
CA LYS A 190 -2.78 18.42 -3.42
C LYS A 190 -2.45 16.94 -3.51
N HIS A 191 -3.17 16.19 -4.33
CA HIS A 191 -3.12 14.73 -4.34
C HIS A 191 -2.99 14.20 -5.76
N ILE A 192 -2.13 13.19 -5.91
CA ILE A 192 -2.02 12.39 -7.13
C ILE A 192 -2.44 10.96 -6.79
N LEU A 193 -3.38 10.41 -7.55
CA LEU A 193 -3.83 9.03 -7.44
C LEU A 193 -3.33 8.26 -8.66
N LEU A 194 -2.58 7.18 -8.40
CA LEU A 194 -2.00 6.31 -9.41
C LEU A 194 -2.66 4.93 -9.30
N ASN A 195 -3.47 4.56 -10.29
CA ASN A 195 -4.05 3.22 -10.38
C ASN A 195 -3.17 2.33 -11.26
N THR A 196 -2.54 1.33 -10.67
CA THR A 196 -1.58 0.44 -11.35
C THR A 196 -2.03 -1.02 -11.25
N TYR A 197 -1.39 -1.90 -12.00
CA TYR A 197 -1.50 -3.34 -11.74
C TYR A 197 -1.03 -3.70 -10.32
N HIS A 198 -1.51 -4.84 -9.82
CA HIS A 198 -0.99 -5.37 -8.56
C HIS A 198 0.54 -5.59 -8.69
N PRO A 199 1.38 -5.24 -7.69
CA PRO A 199 2.84 -5.36 -7.81
C PRO A 199 3.34 -6.79 -8.10
N ASN A 200 2.62 -7.82 -7.63
CA ASN A 200 2.90 -9.23 -7.95
C ASN A 200 2.38 -9.67 -9.34
N ASN A 201 1.77 -8.77 -10.13
CA ASN A 201 1.35 -9.10 -11.48
C ASN A 201 2.59 -9.38 -12.35
N ARG A 202 2.47 -10.33 -13.27
CA ARG A 202 3.57 -10.77 -14.15
C ARG A 202 3.23 -10.63 -15.63
N THR A 203 1.97 -10.29 -15.94
CA THR A 203 1.44 -10.19 -17.30
C THR A 203 0.64 -8.91 -17.41
N ILE A 204 0.98 -8.05 -18.38
CA ILE A 204 0.11 -6.93 -18.78
C ILE A 204 -0.82 -7.50 -19.85
N GLU A 205 -2.10 -7.69 -19.53
CA GLU A 205 -3.09 -8.04 -20.54
C GLU A 205 -3.51 -6.75 -21.24
N GLN A 206 -3.21 -6.67 -22.54
CA GLN A 206 -3.58 -5.55 -23.44
C GLN A 206 -4.98 -5.74 -23.99
#